data_AF-V5YQC0-F1
#
_entry.id   AF-V5YQC0-F1
#
_cell.length_a   1.000
_cell.length_b   1.000
_cell.length_c   1.000
_cell.angle_alpha   90.00
_cell.angle_beta   90.00
_cell.angle_gamma   90.00
#
_symmetry.space_group_name_H-M   'P 1'
#
loop_
_entity.id
_entity.type
_entity.pdbx_description
1 polymer ?
#
loop_
_entity_poly.entity_id
_entity_poly.type
_entity_poly.pdbx_seq_one_letter_code
_entity_poly.pdbx_strand_id
1 'polypeptide(L)'
;MSYTLFEIGPFALDSFGWKETIPPKKDGDSEKVVRMASPIIINARFSDPITGVEKLIITNNNGKKDIFESDILTTRNLPSLIKYGYSVNEKYIRSLSYALQLMRDRLPLSELYEGVGILETPFGYLISLDKVLKSIQFNQSSPSYPIVDSAYDLTPKGTFDNWFNMYIDEVKGHLLLELAVIFGISALVTSFLKHKHEIEFAGILFSFTGQSSTGKSTAAALAVSVAGNPTKGNETLFRSWNATRNALEGYLSNNYGVPIVFDELSSTTLKDTTGLLYSIAEGQGRQRSNVHGEVKTPKNWGTSVMVLTPLNGNLIKTLCSRLLILCILQEISSLVFVEFDYYYSF
;
A
#
# COMPACT_ATOMS: atom_id res chain seq x y z
N MET A 1 -23.03 -20.67 -24.16
CA MET A 1 -23.32 -19.70 -25.23
C MET A 1 -22.18 -18.68 -25.24
N SER A 2 -21.55 -18.42 -26.38
CA SER A 2 -20.59 -17.32 -26.51
C SER A 2 -21.35 -16.00 -26.49
N TYR A 3 -21.04 -15.12 -25.55
CA TYR A 3 -21.52 -13.74 -25.58
C TYR A 3 -20.34 -12.82 -25.93
N THR A 4 -20.61 -11.80 -26.74
CA THR A 4 -19.63 -10.78 -27.11
C THR A 4 -19.53 -9.76 -25.97
N LEU A 5 -18.34 -9.62 -25.40
CA LEU A 5 -18.03 -8.70 -24.31
C LEU A 5 -17.73 -7.28 -24.83
N PHE A 6 -17.11 -7.18 -26.00
CA PHE A 6 -16.74 -5.91 -26.61
C PHE A 6 -16.63 -6.05 -28.13
N GLU A 7 -17.02 -5.01 -28.85
CA GLU A 7 -16.94 -4.96 -30.31
C GLU A 7 -16.69 -3.52 -30.80
N ILE A 8 -15.73 -3.39 -31.73
CA ILE A 8 -15.45 -2.13 -32.41
C ILE A 8 -14.84 -2.40 -33.79
N GLY A 9 -15.51 -1.92 -34.84
CA GLY A 9 -15.07 -2.16 -36.21
C GLY A 9 -14.90 -3.65 -36.51
N PRO A 10 -13.74 -4.11 -37.04
CA PRO A 10 -13.51 -5.52 -37.32
C PRO A 10 -13.13 -6.33 -36.07
N PHE A 11 -12.95 -5.70 -34.91
CA PHE A 11 -12.44 -6.35 -33.71
C PHE A 11 -13.58 -6.73 -32.76
N ALA A 12 -13.57 -7.98 -32.31
CA ALA A 12 -14.50 -8.46 -31.30
C ALA A 12 -13.78 -9.25 -30.21
N LEU A 13 -14.26 -9.10 -28.98
CA LEU A 13 -13.88 -9.90 -27.83
C LEU A 13 -15.09 -10.71 -27.40
N ASP A 14 -14.96 -12.04 -27.42
CA ASP A 14 -15.95 -12.95 -26.85
C ASP A 14 -15.38 -13.68 -25.62
N SER A 15 -16.17 -14.57 -25.02
CA SER A 15 -15.76 -15.39 -23.86
C SER A 15 -14.51 -16.25 -24.12
N PHE A 16 -14.14 -16.47 -25.39
CA PHE A 16 -12.96 -17.23 -25.76
C PHE A 16 -11.78 -16.30 -26.08
N GLY A 17 -11.98 -15.12 -26.63
CA GLY A 17 -10.91 -14.13 -26.75
C GLY A 17 -11.09 -13.16 -27.91
N TRP A 18 -9.98 -12.55 -28.33
CA TRP A 18 -9.98 -11.55 -29.39
C TRP A 18 -9.99 -12.18 -30.77
N LYS A 19 -10.84 -11.64 -31.65
CA LYS A 19 -10.91 -11.98 -33.07
C LYS A 19 -11.00 -10.73 -33.94
N GLU A 20 -10.53 -10.86 -35.17
CA GLU A 20 -10.61 -9.85 -36.22
C GLU A 20 -11.38 -10.44 -37.42
N THR A 21 -12.35 -9.68 -37.93
CA THR A 21 -13.09 -10.01 -39.15
C THR A 21 -12.43 -9.31 -40.33
N ILE A 22 -11.91 -10.08 -41.27
CA ILE A 22 -11.25 -9.59 -42.47
C ILE A 22 -12.26 -9.64 -43.62
N PRO A 23 -12.56 -8.50 -44.28
CA PRO A 23 -13.49 -8.47 -45.39
C PRO A 23 -12.92 -9.22 -46.60
N PRO A 24 -13.80 -9.76 -47.48
CA PRO A 24 -13.38 -10.46 -48.68
C PRO A 24 -12.60 -9.52 -49.62
N LYS A 25 -11.52 -10.05 -50.23
CA LYS A 25 -10.65 -9.27 -51.13
C LYS A 25 -11.11 -9.30 -52.59
N LYS A 26 -12.01 -10.23 -52.94
CA LYS A 26 -12.55 -10.44 -54.29
C LYS A 26 -14.03 -10.81 -54.20
N ASP A 27 -14.79 -10.54 -55.25
CA ASP A 27 -16.17 -11.02 -55.37
C ASP A 27 -16.20 -12.55 -55.33
N GLY A 28 -16.93 -13.10 -54.36
CA GLY A 28 -17.07 -14.54 -54.11
C GLY A 28 -16.27 -15.09 -52.93
N ASP A 29 -15.38 -14.31 -52.32
CA ASP A 29 -14.73 -14.70 -51.06
C ASP A 29 -15.69 -14.57 -49.87
N SER A 30 -15.56 -15.46 -48.87
CA SER A 30 -16.28 -15.36 -47.61
C SER A 30 -15.49 -14.53 -46.58
N GLU A 31 -16.20 -13.87 -45.67
CA GLU A 31 -15.59 -13.18 -44.54
C GLU A 31 -14.74 -14.16 -43.71
N LYS A 32 -13.52 -13.74 -43.37
CA LYS A 32 -12.60 -14.56 -42.60
C LYS A 32 -12.47 -14.02 -41.19
N VAL A 33 -12.86 -14.83 -40.22
CA VAL A 33 -12.67 -14.53 -38.79
C VAL A 33 -11.39 -15.21 -38.31
N VAL A 34 -10.46 -14.42 -37.77
CA VAL A 34 -9.18 -14.93 -37.23
C VAL A 34 -9.07 -14.66 -35.74
N ARG A 35 -8.61 -15.65 -34.96
CA ARG A 35 -8.39 -15.48 -33.52
C ARG A 35 -6.98 -14.94 -33.25
N MET A 36 -6.93 -13.84 -32.51
CA MET A 36 -5.72 -13.07 -32.25
C MET A 36 -5.16 -13.31 -30.85
N ALA A 37 -6.00 -13.49 -29.84
CA ALA A 37 -5.55 -13.67 -28.46
C ALA A 37 -6.56 -14.40 -27.58
N SER A 38 -6.11 -14.81 -26.39
CA SER A 38 -6.99 -15.13 -25.26
C SER A 38 -7.79 -13.90 -24.81
N PRO A 39 -8.73 -14.02 -23.86
CA PRO A 39 -9.42 -12.86 -23.30
C PRO A 39 -8.42 -11.94 -22.60
N ILE A 40 -8.26 -10.73 -23.15
CA ILE A 40 -7.46 -9.64 -22.58
C ILE A 40 -8.43 -8.47 -22.43
N ILE A 41 -8.74 -8.12 -21.18
CA ILE A 41 -9.73 -7.10 -20.86
C ILE A 41 -9.00 -5.94 -20.19
N ILE A 42 -9.18 -4.73 -20.70
CA ILE A 42 -8.74 -3.52 -20.00
C ILE A 42 -9.91 -3.07 -19.14
N ASN A 43 -9.78 -3.21 -17.84
CA ASN A 43 -10.87 -2.91 -16.90
C ASN A 43 -10.88 -1.44 -16.48
N ALA A 44 -9.70 -0.84 -16.40
CA ALA A 44 -9.54 0.55 -16.03
C ALA A 44 -8.23 1.13 -16.56
N ARG A 45 -8.23 2.45 -16.77
CA ARG A 45 -7.04 3.25 -17.05
C ARG A 45 -6.93 4.37 -16.04
N PHE A 46 -5.71 4.68 -15.64
CA PHE A 46 -5.45 5.70 -14.64
C PHE A 46 -4.15 6.43 -14.91
N SER A 47 -4.13 7.71 -14.55
CA SER A 47 -2.89 8.50 -14.60
C SER A 47 -2.27 8.53 -13.23
N ASP A 48 -0.96 8.30 -13.16
CA ASP A 48 -0.17 8.71 -12.01
C ASP A 48 -0.16 10.25 -11.97
N PRO A 49 -0.58 10.89 -10.86
CA PRO A 49 -0.65 12.34 -10.77
C PRO A 49 0.73 13.01 -10.73
N ILE A 50 1.78 12.29 -10.30
CA ILE A 50 3.14 12.82 -10.16
C ILE A 50 3.88 12.74 -11.50
N THR A 51 3.83 11.56 -12.13
CA THR A 51 4.60 11.31 -13.36
C THR A 51 3.81 11.60 -14.64
N GLY A 52 2.48 11.66 -14.55
CA GLY A 52 1.60 11.74 -15.73
C GLY A 52 1.59 10.45 -16.56
N VAL A 53 2.29 9.39 -16.12
CA VAL A 53 2.31 8.11 -16.81
C VAL A 53 0.98 7.42 -16.60
N GLU A 54 0.36 7.01 -17.70
CA GLU A 54 -0.88 6.25 -17.64
C GLU A 54 -0.57 4.76 -17.42
N LYS A 55 -1.28 4.15 -16.50
CA LYS A 55 -1.26 2.72 -16.19
C LYS A 55 -2.65 2.11 -16.42
N LEU A 56 -2.68 0.79 -16.64
CA LEU A 56 -3.86 0.01 -16.99
C LEU A 56 -4.01 -1.18 -16.03
N ILE A 57 -5.25 -1.49 -15.66
CA ILE A 57 -5.59 -2.81 -15.09
C ILE A 57 -6.00 -3.72 -16.23
N ILE A 58 -5.23 -4.80 -16.42
CA ILE A 58 -5.52 -5.85 -17.39
C ILE A 58 -6.01 -7.10 -16.64
N THR A 59 -7.13 -7.67 -17.09
CA THR A 59 -7.68 -8.90 -16.55
C THR A 59 -8.00 -9.95 -17.61
N ASN A 60 -8.20 -11.18 -17.14
CA ASN A 60 -8.80 -12.27 -17.90
C ASN A 60 -10.17 -12.66 -17.30
N ASN A 61 -10.86 -13.61 -17.94
CA ASN A 61 -12.15 -14.12 -17.46
C ASN A 61 -12.10 -14.84 -16.10
N ASN A 62 -10.91 -15.15 -15.58
CA ASN A 62 -10.71 -15.88 -14.33
C ASN A 62 -10.45 -14.94 -13.14
N GLY A 63 -10.56 -13.62 -13.34
CA GLY A 63 -10.34 -12.63 -12.29
C GLY A 63 -8.87 -12.36 -11.96
N LYS A 64 -7.93 -12.82 -12.78
CA LYS A 64 -6.52 -12.39 -12.67
C LYS A 64 -6.45 -10.89 -12.95
N LYS A 65 -5.78 -10.13 -12.09
CA LYS A 65 -5.65 -8.67 -12.18
C LYS A 65 -4.17 -8.30 -12.10
N ASP A 66 -3.66 -7.68 -13.15
CA ASP A 66 -2.30 -7.17 -13.21
C ASP A 66 -2.33 -5.68 -13.59
N ILE A 67 -1.41 -4.90 -13.04
CA ILE A 67 -1.23 -3.47 -13.36
C ILE A 67 0.00 -3.32 -14.24
N PHE A 68 -0.14 -2.60 -15.35
CA PHE A 68 0.93 -2.31 -16.30
C PHE A 68 0.95 -0.83 -16.65
N GLU A 69 2.11 -0.28 -17.02
CA GLU A 69 2.15 0.98 -17.77
C GLU A 69 1.48 0.79 -19.14
N SER A 70 0.89 1.85 -19.68
CA SER A 70 0.09 1.77 -20.91
C SER A 70 0.92 1.45 -22.16
N ASP A 71 2.25 1.58 -22.07
CA ASP A 71 3.18 1.16 -23.11
C ASP A 71 3.14 -0.36 -23.38
N ILE A 72 2.54 -1.14 -22.47
CA ILE A 72 2.25 -2.57 -22.66
C ILE A 72 1.40 -2.83 -23.90
N LEU A 73 0.57 -1.86 -24.30
CA LEU A 73 -0.27 -1.97 -25.48
C LEU A 73 0.49 -1.77 -26.77
N THR A 74 1.76 -1.35 -26.74
CA THR A 74 2.60 -1.22 -27.94
C THR A 74 2.89 -2.60 -28.54
N THR A 75 3.06 -2.67 -29.86
CA THR A 75 3.41 -3.94 -30.53
C THR A 75 4.72 -4.57 -30.03
N ARG A 76 5.62 -3.74 -29.47
CA ARG A 76 6.88 -4.18 -28.88
C ARG A 76 6.67 -4.91 -27.56
N ASN A 77 5.83 -4.36 -26.68
CA ASN A 77 5.69 -4.85 -25.31
C ASN A 77 4.53 -5.85 -25.15
N LEU A 78 3.51 -5.78 -26.00
CA LEU A 78 2.31 -6.62 -25.91
C LEU A 78 2.58 -8.14 -25.85
N PRO A 79 3.57 -8.72 -26.56
CA PRO A 79 3.92 -10.13 -26.41
C PRO A 79 4.38 -10.51 -25.00
N SER A 80 4.87 -9.57 -24.19
CA SER A 80 5.30 -9.84 -22.82
C SER A 80 4.14 -10.28 -21.90
N LEU A 81 2.87 -10.02 -22.27
CA LEU A 81 1.70 -10.55 -21.58
C LEU A 81 1.68 -12.09 -21.54
N ILE A 82 2.38 -12.77 -22.45
CA ILE A 82 2.54 -14.22 -22.43
C ILE A 82 3.18 -14.70 -21.10
N LYS A 83 4.13 -13.92 -20.55
CA LYS A 83 4.73 -14.19 -19.24
C LYS A 83 3.70 -14.24 -18.11
N TYR A 84 2.60 -13.48 -18.27
CA TYR A 84 1.51 -13.40 -17.30
C TYR A 84 0.38 -14.39 -17.62
N GLY A 85 0.59 -15.33 -18.55
CA GLY A 85 -0.35 -16.42 -18.83
C GLY A 85 -1.43 -16.09 -19.86
N TYR A 86 -1.32 -14.96 -20.57
CA TYR A 86 -2.15 -14.67 -21.74
C TYR A 86 -1.61 -15.39 -22.98
N SER A 87 -2.46 -15.62 -23.98
CA SER A 87 -2.05 -16.16 -25.29
C SER A 87 -2.20 -15.08 -26.35
N VAL A 88 -1.16 -14.85 -27.15
CA VAL A 88 -1.15 -13.83 -28.21
C VAL A 88 -0.63 -14.45 -29.50
N ASN A 89 -1.36 -14.27 -30.59
CA ASN A 89 -0.93 -14.64 -31.94
C ASN A 89 -0.17 -13.46 -32.56
N GLU A 90 1.16 -13.52 -32.52
CA GLU A 90 2.04 -12.42 -32.93
C GLU A 90 1.87 -12.00 -34.40
N LYS A 91 1.32 -12.87 -35.26
CA LYS A 91 0.96 -12.52 -36.64
C LYS A 91 0.01 -11.34 -36.73
N TYR A 92 -0.89 -11.19 -35.75
CA TYR A 92 -1.90 -10.14 -35.68
C TYR A 92 -1.61 -9.11 -34.57
N ILE A 93 -0.36 -9.01 -34.11
CA ILE A 93 0.00 -8.14 -32.97
C ILE A 93 -0.35 -6.66 -33.20
N ARG A 94 -0.24 -6.19 -34.46
CA ARG A 94 -0.60 -4.81 -34.85
C ARG A 94 -2.09 -4.55 -34.67
N SER A 95 -2.92 -5.45 -35.20
CA SER A 95 -4.39 -5.39 -35.06
C SER A 95 -4.82 -5.50 -33.60
N LEU A 96 -4.26 -6.45 -32.86
CA LEU A 96 -4.57 -6.64 -31.44
C LEU A 96 -4.17 -5.43 -30.59
N SER A 97 -2.97 -4.88 -30.80
CA SER A 97 -2.48 -3.68 -30.14
C SER A 97 -3.43 -2.49 -30.33
N TYR A 98 -3.92 -2.30 -31.55
CA TYR A 98 -4.86 -1.23 -31.85
C TYR A 98 -6.25 -1.49 -31.25
N ALA A 99 -6.76 -2.72 -31.33
CA ALA A 99 -8.04 -3.09 -30.73
C ALA A 99 -8.08 -2.87 -29.21
N LEU A 100 -6.97 -3.16 -28.52
CA LEU A 100 -6.82 -2.91 -27.09
C LEU A 100 -6.76 -1.41 -26.77
N GLN A 101 -6.07 -0.60 -27.58
CA GLN A 101 -6.09 0.86 -27.43
C GLN A 101 -7.51 1.43 -27.61
N LEU A 102 -8.25 0.95 -28.61
CA LEU A 102 -9.66 1.34 -28.81
C LEU A 102 -10.55 0.96 -27.63
N MET A 103 -10.32 -0.20 -27.00
CA MET A 103 -11.01 -0.59 -25.77
C MET A 103 -10.68 0.38 -24.62
N ARG A 104 -9.39 0.68 -24.41
CA ARG A 104 -8.91 1.66 -23.41
C ARG A 104 -9.54 3.03 -23.62
N ASP A 105 -9.62 3.52 -24.86
CA ASP A 105 -10.12 4.86 -25.16
C ASP A 105 -11.59 5.06 -24.76
N ARG A 106 -12.36 3.98 -24.66
CA ARG A 106 -13.75 4.01 -24.17
C ARG A 106 -13.87 4.05 -22.64
N LEU A 107 -12.77 3.85 -21.91
CA LEU A 107 -12.78 3.85 -20.44
C LEU A 107 -12.60 5.28 -19.90
N PRO A 108 -13.31 5.63 -18.81
CA PRO A 108 -13.06 6.87 -18.10
C PRO A 108 -11.65 6.83 -17.50
N LEU A 109 -10.95 7.97 -17.56
CA LEU A 109 -9.68 8.13 -16.87
C LEU A 109 -9.96 8.24 -15.36
N SER A 110 -9.39 7.33 -14.58
CA SER A 110 -9.45 7.37 -13.12
C SER A 110 -8.11 7.85 -12.54
N GLU A 111 -8.08 8.24 -11.28
CA GLU A 111 -6.82 8.51 -10.57
C GLU A 111 -6.38 7.24 -9.83
N LEU A 112 -5.08 6.95 -9.87
CA LEU A 112 -4.46 5.92 -9.04
C LEU A 112 -3.92 6.56 -7.78
N TYR A 113 -4.32 6.00 -6.64
CA TYR A 113 -3.76 6.35 -5.35
C TYR A 113 -2.94 5.16 -4.86
N GLU A 114 -1.66 5.36 -4.62
CA GLU A 114 -0.78 4.32 -4.09
C GLU A 114 -0.64 4.51 -2.58
N GLY A 115 -0.97 3.49 -1.79
CA GLY A 115 -0.76 3.50 -0.35
C GLY A 115 -1.88 2.91 0.51
N VAL A 116 -1.65 2.95 1.82
CA VAL A 116 -2.56 2.50 2.87
C VAL A 116 -2.77 3.57 3.93
N GLY A 117 -3.85 3.46 4.70
CA GLY A 117 -4.28 4.48 5.65
C GLY A 117 -5.05 5.58 4.92
N ILE A 118 -4.74 6.84 5.21
CA ILE A 118 -5.48 7.99 4.69
C ILE A 118 -4.80 8.50 3.44
N LEU A 119 -5.51 8.41 2.32
CA LEU A 119 -5.04 8.87 1.03
C LEU A 119 -5.74 10.17 0.69
N GLU A 120 -4.95 11.22 0.50
CA GLU A 120 -5.43 12.53 0.08
C GLU A 120 -5.79 12.51 -1.39
N THR A 121 -6.91 13.14 -1.73
CA THR A 121 -7.36 13.29 -3.11
C THR A 121 -7.88 14.70 -3.37
N PRO A 122 -7.91 15.16 -4.63
CA PRO A 122 -8.54 16.44 -4.97
C PRO A 122 -10.03 16.52 -4.58
N PHE A 123 -10.66 15.36 -4.36
CA PHE A 123 -12.08 15.22 -4.05
C PHE A 123 -12.35 14.90 -2.57
N GLY A 124 -11.36 15.02 -1.69
CA GLY A 124 -11.44 14.71 -0.26
C GLY A 124 -10.39 13.69 0.16
N TYR A 125 -10.80 12.65 0.88
CA TYR A 125 -9.88 11.59 1.29
C TYR A 125 -10.51 10.20 1.16
N LEU A 126 -9.65 9.20 1.05
CA LEU A 126 -9.98 7.78 1.07
C LEU A 126 -9.33 7.12 2.29
N ILE A 127 -9.96 6.06 2.81
CA ILE A 127 -9.33 5.16 3.77
C ILE A 127 -9.02 3.86 3.05
N SER A 128 -7.74 3.60 2.81
CA SER A 128 -7.21 2.41 2.15
C SER A 128 -6.75 1.40 3.19
N LEU A 129 -7.46 0.28 3.31
CA LEU A 129 -7.07 -0.88 4.11
C LEU A 129 -7.11 -2.13 3.22
N ASP A 130 -7.69 -3.24 3.68
CA ASP A 130 -8.09 -4.37 2.81
C ASP A 130 -9.10 -3.92 1.74
N LYS A 131 -10.01 -3.04 2.14
CA LYS A 131 -10.99 -2.41 1.26
C LYS A 131 -10.79 -0.91 1.25
N VAL A 132 -11.20 -0.29 0.15
CA VAL A 132 -11.20 1.16 0.00
C VAL A 132 -12.52 1.71 0.50
N LEU A 133 -12.47 2.50 1.57
CA LEU A 133 -13.61 3.24 2.09
C LEU A 133 -13.54 4.68 1.60
N LYS A 134 -14.67 5.17 1.10
CA LYS A 134 -14.79 6.51 0.51
C LYS A 134 -15.37 7.46 1.54
N SER A 135 -14.75 8.62 1.74
CA SER A 135 -15.34 9.69 2.55
C SER A 135 -16.61 10.24 1.90
N ILE A 136 -17.42 10.94 2.69
CA ILE A 136 -18.62 11.63 2.21
C ILE A 136 -18.25 12.65 1.12
N GLN A 137 -17.17 13.42 1.34
CA GLN A 137 -16.66 14.42 0.40
C GLN A 137 -16.29 13.79 -0.95
N PHE A 138 -15.58 12.65 -0.92
CA PHE A 138 -15.20 11.92 -2.12
C PHE A 138 -16.41 11.40 -2.91
N ASN A 139 -17.36 10.77 -2.22
CA ASN A 139 -18.57 10.23 -2.87
C ASN A 139 -19.43 11.31 -3.54
N GLN A 140 -19.41 12.55 -3.02
CA GLN A 140 -20.19 13.66 -3.58
C GLN A 140 -19.51 14.32 -4.78
N SER A 141 -18.17 14.27 -4.86
CA SER A 141 -17.40 15.13 -5.77
C SER A 141 -16.68 14.35 -6.87
N SER A 142 -16.38 13.07 -6.68
CA SER A 142 -15.61 12.29 -7.66
C SER A 142 -16.49 11.64 -8.73
N PRO A 143 -16.15 11.79 -10.03
CA PRO A 143 -16.88 11.15 -11.13
C PRO A 143 -16.48 9.68 -11.35
N SER A 144 -15.49 9.16 -10.63
CA SER A 144 -14.85 7.87 -10.92
C SER A 144 -14.67 6.98 -9.67
N TYR A 145 -14.58 5.68 -9.90
CA TYR A 145 -14.21 4.73 -8.85
C TYR A 145 -12.70 4.82 -8.56
N PRO A 146 -12.27 5.00 -7.30
CA PRO A 146 -10.85 5.12 -6.97
C PRO A 146 -10.16 3.77 -7.15
N ILE A 147 -8.99 3.79 -7.77
CA ILE A 147 -8.13 2.61 -7.87
C ILE A 147 -7.01 2.82 -6.87
N VAL A 148 -6.90 1.87 -5.95
CA VAL A 148 -5.89 1.94 -4.89
C VAL A 148 -5.01 0.71 -4.97
N ASP A 149 -3.70 0.94 -4.92
CA ASP A 149 -2.69 -0.11 -4.83
C ASP A 149 -2.11 -0.13 -3.40
N SER A 150 -2.18 -1.30 -2.76
CA SER A 150 -1.75 -1.51 -1.37
C SER A 150 -0.59 -2.49 -1.34
N ALA A 151 0.47 -2.14 -0.60
CA ALA A 151 1.66 -2.97 -0.42
C ALA A 151 1.56 -3.96 0.77
N TYR A 152 0.40 -4.04 1.44
CA TYR A 152 0.22 -4.79 2.69
C TYR A 152 -0.88 -5.83 2.57
N ASP A 153 -0.65 -7.00 3.18
CA ASP A 153 -1.71 -7.99 3.42
C ASP A 153 -2.50 -7.62 4.68
N LEU A 154 -3.58 -6.86 4.44
CA LEU A 154 -4.53 -6.43 5.48
C LEU A 154 -5.79 -7.30 5.49
N THR A 155 -5.79 -8.41 4.74
CA THR A 155 -6.95 -9.29 4.59
C THR A 155 -7.38 -9.81 5.96
N PRO A 156 -8.66 -9.64 6.36
CA PRO A 156 -9.16 -10.17 7.62
C PRO A 156 -8.98 -11.69 7.70
N LYS A 157 -8.47 -12.17 8.83
CA LYS A 157 -8.30 -13.60 9.10
C LYS A 157 -8.95 -13.98 10.43
N GLY A 158 -9.73 -15.06 10.44
CA GLY A 158 -10.52 -15.46 11.59
C GLY A 158 -11.83 -14.68 11.68
N THR A 159 -12.30 -14.41 12.91
CA THR A 159 -13.55 -13.68 13.15
C THR A 159 -13.32 -12.55 14.15
N PHE A 160 -14.09 -11.46 14.00
CA PHE A 160 -14.09 -10.37 14.97
C PHE A 160 -14.47 -10.87 16.36
N ASP A 161 -15.47 -11.76 16.47
CA ASP A 161 -15.92 -12.30 17.75
C ASP A 161 -14.81 -13.02 18.51
N ASN A 162 -13.94 -13.77 17.81
CA ASN A 162 -12.79 -14.41 18.47
C ASN A 162 -11.77 -13.38 18.97
N TRP A 163 -11.46 -12.36 18.17
CA TRP A 163 -10.56 -11.28 18.60
C TRP A 163 -11.14 -10.50 19.78
N PHE A 164 -12.45 -10.23 19.74
CA PHE A 164 -13.15 -9.50 20.79
C PHE A 164 -13.26 -10.32 22.08
N ASN A 165 -13.52 -11.63 22.01
CA ASN A 165 -13.49 -12.49 23.19
C ASN A 165 -12.10 -12.50 23.83
N MET A 166 -11.02 -12.64 23.03
CA MET A 166 -9.64 -12.48 23.53
C MET A 166 -9.42 -11.12 24.18
N TYR A 167 -9.97 -10.05 23.61
CA TYR A 167 -9.89 -8.72 24.22
C TYR A 167 -10.59 -8.69 25.59
N ILE A 168 -11.79 -9.25 25.71
CA ILE A 168 -12.54 -9.27 26.99
C ILE A 168 -11.83 -10.13 28.05
N ASP A 169 -11.31 -11.29 27.66
CA ASP A 169 -10.77 -12.27 28.60
C ASP A 169 -9.32 -11.94 29.01
N GLU A 170 -8.49 -11.44 28.10
CA GLU A 170 -7.04 -11.30 28.29
C GLU A 170 -6.55 -9.83 28.33
N VAL A 171 -7.27 -8.89 27.70
CA VAL A 171 -6.82 -7.50 27.55
C VAL A 171 -7.53 -6.56 28.51
N LYS A 172 -8.86 -6.68 28.62
CA LYS A 172 -9.69 -5.77 29.40
C LYS A 172 -9.29 -5.78 30.87
N GLY A 173 -9.10 -4.59 31.43
CA GLY A 173 -8.62 -4.42 32.81
C GLY A 173 -7.09 -4.45 32.96
N HIS A 174 -6.35 -4.75 31.89
CA HIS A 174 -4.90 -4.65 31.85
C HIS A 174 -4.46 -3.41 31.07
N LEU A 175 -4.22 -2.31 31.79
CA LEU A 175 -3.91 -0.98 31.23
C LEU A 175 -2.89 -0.99 30.08
N LEU A 176 -1.77 -1.72 30.22
CA LEU A 176 -0.72 -1.74 29.19
C LEU A 176 -1.15 -2.47 27.91
N LEU A 177 -2.01 -3.50 28.02
CA LEU A 177 -2.54 -4.22 26.87
C LEU A 177 -3.66 -3.42 26.18
N GLU A 178 -4.49 -2.72 26.96
CA GLU A 178 -5.49 -1.79 26.43
C GLU A 178 -4.81 -0.64 25.66
N LEU A 179 -3.74 -0.07 26.22
CA LEU A 179 -2.91 0.93 25.53
C LEU A 179 -2.28 0.39 24.25
N ALA A 180 -1.83 -0.87 24.22
CA ALA A 180 -1.30 -1.46 23.01
C ALA A 180 -2.33 -1.48 21.87
N VAL A 181 -3.59 -1.83 22.15
CA VAL A 181 -4.69 -1.75 21.16
C VAL A 181 -4.92 -0.30 20.73
N ILE A 182 -4.93 0.65 21.68
CA ILE A 182 -5.10 2.09 21.41
C ILE A 182 -3.99 2.60 20.48
N PHE A 183 -2.74 2.19 20.70
CA PHE A 183 -1.62 2.61 19.85
C PHE A 183 -1.70 2.07 18.42
N GLY A 184 -2.29 0.88 18.24
CA GLY A 184 -2.58 0.34 16.93
C GLY A 184 -3.55 1.22 16.14
N ILE A 185 -4.71 1.49 16.73
CA ILE A 185 -5.75 2.30 16.08
C ILE A 185 -5.38 3.79 15.98
N SER A 186 -4.54 4.29 16.90
CA SER A 186 -4.11 5.69 16.89
C SER A 186 -3.27 6.06 15.68
N ALA A 187 -2.64 5.09 14.99
CA ALA A 187 -1.94 5.34 13.74
C ALA A 187 -2.85 6.01 12.70
N LEU A 188 -4.04 5.44 12.47
CA LEU A 188 -5.01 5.98 11.51
C LEU A 188 -5.61 7.30 12.01
N VAL A 189 -5.92 7.39 13.30
CA VAL A 189 -6.50 8.60 13.91
C VAL A 189 -5.52 9.78 13.85
N THR A 190 -4.24 9.55 14.15
CA THR A 190 -3.19 10.57 14.10
C THR A 190 -3.03 11.08 12.68
N SER A 191 -2.91 10.17 11.70
CA SER A 191 -2.87 10.54 10.29
C SER A 191 -4.12 11.32 9.85
N PHE A 192 -5.30 10.97 10.37
CA PHE A 192 -6.53 11.70 10.09
C PHE A 192 -6.52 13.12 10.63
N LEU A 193 -6.10 13.30 11.87
CA LEU A 193 -5.98 14.61 12.49
C LEU A 193 -4.95 15.47 11.74
N LYS A 194 -3.84 14.88 11.28
CA LYS A 194 -2.88 15.57 10.43
C LYS A 194 -3.47 16.01 9.10
N HIS A 195 -4.20 15.12 8.43
CA HIS A 195 -4.92 15.44 7.19
C HIS A 195 -5.94 16.58 7.39
N LYS A 196 -6.53 16.67 8.59
CA LYS A 196 -7.41 17.78 8.98
C LYS A 196 -6.68 19.03 9.46
N HIS A 197 -5.35 19.03 9.49
CA HIS A 197 -4.51 20.10 10.04
C HIS A 197 -4.81 20.43 11.51
N GLU A 198 -5.32 19.45 12.27
CA GLU A 198 -5.55 19.59 13.72
C GLU A 198 -4.26 19.32 14.51
N ILE A 199 -3.30 18.62 13.89
CA ILE A 199 -1.96 18.35 14.41
C ILE A 199 -0.93 18.41 13.28
N GLU A 200 0.33 18.70 13.62
CA GLU A 200 1.42 18.79 12.64
C GLU A 200 2.19 17.47 12.45
N PHE A 201 2.26 16.63 13.49
CA PHE A 201 3.00 15.37 13.46
C PHE A 201 2.21 14.27 12.75
N ALA A 202 2.92 13.44 11.97
CA ALA A 202 2.30 12.45 11.08
C ALA A 202 2.06 11.08 11.73
N GLY A 203 2.67 10.85 12.88
CA GLY A 203 2.67 9.56 13.56
C GLY A 203 3.50 9.64 14.82
N ILE A 204 3.42 8.58 15.63
CA ILE A 204 4.13 8.48 16.90
C ILE A 204 5.02 7.25 16.88
N LEU A 205 6.24 7.39 17.37
CA LEU A 205 7.13 6.27 17.61
C LEU A 205 6.89 5.74 19.04
N PHE A 206 6.29 4.57 19.15
CA PHE A 206 6.08 3.89 20.42
C PHE A 206 7.26 2.96 20.71
N SER A 207 7.85 3.05 21.90
CA SER A 207 8.91 2.14 22.32
C SER A 207 8.43 1.24 23.45
N PHE A 208 8.40 -0.08 23.18
CA PHE A 208 8.09 -1.09 24.17
C PHE A 208 9.41 -1.58 24.75
N THR A 209 9.71 -1.15 25.98
CA THR A 209 10.97 -1.43 26.65
C THR A 209 10.75 -2.31 27.88
N GLY A 210 11.60 -3.32 28.05
CA GLY A 210 11.54 -4.22 29.22
C GLY A 210 12.51 -5.39 29.11
N GLN A 211 12.66 -6.16 30.19
CA GLN A 211 13.46 -7.39 30.20
C GLN A 211 12.94 -8.41 29.19
N SER A 212 13.76 -9.40 28.81
CA SER A 212 13.28 -10.47 27.93
C SER A 212 12.09 -11.21 28.56
N SER A 213 11.19 -11.73 27.71
CA SER A 213 10.02 -12.51 28.14
C SER A 213 8.96 -11.78 28.98
N THR A 214 8.92 -10.45 28.97
CA THR A 214 7.89 -9.65 29.69
C THR A 214 6.60 -9.41 28.89
N GLY A 215 6.46 -10.00 27.71
CA GLY A 215 5.26 -9.84 26.86
C GLY A 215 5.29 -8.67 25.85
N LYS A 216 6.44 -8.02 25.63
CA LYS A 216 6.59 -6.94 24.63
C LYS A 216 6.12 -7.34 23.23
N SER A 217 6.61 -8.47 22.72
CA SER A 217 6.25 -8.97 21.39
C SER A 217 4.77 -9.34 21.31
N THR A 218 4.19 -9.83 22.41
CA THR A 218 2.76 -10.12 22.52
C THR A 218 1.93 -8.84 22.44
N ALA A 219 2.26 -7.82 23.23
CA ALA A 219 1.57 -6.53 23.20
C ALA A 219 1.71 -5.85 21.84
N ALA A 220 2.89 -5.92 21.21
CA ALA A 220 3.13 -5.38 19.88
C ALA A 220 2.32 -6.11 18.79
N ALA A 221 2.24 -7.44 18.86
CA ALA A 221 1.40 -8.23 17.96
C ALA A 221 -0.10 -7.90 18.16
N LEU A 222 -0.55 -7.76 19.40
CA LEU A 222 -1.90 -7.31 19.74
C LEU A 222 -2.18 -5.94 19.10
N ALA A 223 -1.25 -5.00 19.21
CA ALA A 223 -1.41 -3.66 18.67
C ALA A 223 -1.59 -3.62 17.15
N VAL A 224 -0.85 -4.42 16.38
CA VAL A 224 -1.01 -4.45 14.90
C VAL A 224 -2.13 -5.37 14.42
N SER A 225 -2.62 -6.28 15.27
CA SER A 225 -3.73 -7.17 14.93
C SER A 225 -5.04 -6.45 14.58
N VAL A 226 -5.15 -5.16 14.96
CA VAL A 226 -6.29 -4.29 14.64
C VAL A 226 -6.40 -3.96 13.15
N ALA A 227 -5.31 -4.11 12.38
CA ALA A 227 -5.25 -3.69 10.97
C ALA A 227 -4.89 -4.82 10.01
N GLY A 228 -4.17 -5.85 10.45
CA GLY A 228 -3.72 -6.91 9.56
C GLY A 228 -2.92 -8.00 10.29
N ASN A 229 -2.16 -8.77 9.52
CA ASN A 229 -1.46 -9.95 10.02
C ASN A 229 -0.36 -9.58 11.06
N PRO A 230 -0.49 -10.00 12.34
CA PRO A 230 0.45 -9.65 13.40
C PRO A 230 1.61 -10.64 13.54
N THR A 231 1.70 -11.64 12.66
CA THR A 231 2.75 -12.68 12.71
C THR A 231 3.97 -12.28 11.89
N LYS A 232 5.12 -12.92 12.13
CA LYS A 232 6.31 -12.72 11.30
C LYS A 232 6.11 -13.39 9.94
N GLY A 233 6.27 -12.65 8.86
CA GLY A 233 6.18 -13.18 7.50
C GLY A 233 6.30 -12.13 6.41
N ASN A 234 6.12 -12.56 5.16
CA ASN A 234 6.06 -11.66 4.01
C ASN A 234 4.80 -10.80 4.09
N GLU A 235 4.93 -9.50 3.80
CA GLU A 235 3.83 -8.50 3.76
C GLU A 235 3.04 -8.31 5.07
N THR A 236 3.54 -8.86 6.18
CA THR A 236 2.97 -8.72 7.53
C THR A 236 3.40 -7.45 8.24
N LEU A 237 2.57 -6.98 9.19
CA LEU A 237 2.79 -5.77 9.99
C LEU A 237 3.84 -5.95 11.10
N PHE A 238 4.31 -7.18 11.33
CA PHE A 238 5.27 -7.52 12.36
C PHE A 238 6.61 -7.92 11.75
N ARG A 239 7.59 -7.01 11.78
CA ARG A 239 8.89 -7.17 11.11
C ARG A 239 10.07 -7.03 12.04
N SER A 240 11.25 -7.42 11.56
CA SER A 240 12.52 -7.30 12.28
C SER A 240 13.31 -6.08 11.80
N TRP A 241 14.12 -5.51 12.69
CA TRP A 241 15.17 -4.54 12.37
C TRP A 241 16.29 -5.09 11.49
N ASN A 242 16.36 -6.40 11.28
CA ASN A 242 17.38 -7.05 10.45
C ASN A 242 17.12 -6.82 8.95
N ALA A 243 17.28 -5.58 8.51
CA ALA A 243 17.12 -5.15 7.13
C ALA A 243 17.99 -3.92 6.85
N THR A 244 18.21 -3.63 5.57
CA THR A 244 18.86 -2.37 5.18
C THR A 244 17.93 -1.19 5.43
N ARG A 245 18.48 0.00 5.68
CA ARG A 245 17.71 1.24 5.83
C ARG A 245 16.72 1.47 4.68
N ASN A 246 17.14 1.22 3.43
CA ASN A 246 16.28 1.39 2.27
C ASN A 246 15.10 0.40 2.23
N ALA A 247 15.29 -0.82 2.77
CA ALA A 247 14.22 -1.78 2.89
C ALA A 247 13.21 -1.36 3.95
N LEU A 248 13.66 -0.85 5.12
CA LEU A 248 12.78 -0.33 6.16
C LEU A 248 11.99 0.90 5.68
N GLU A 249 12.66 1.89 5.08
CA GLU A 249 12.01 3.06 4.46
C GLU A 249 11.07 2.65 3.31
N GLY A 250 11.46 1.64 2.53
CA GLY A 250 10.62 1.06 1.47
C GLY A 250 9.36 0.39 1.98
N TYR A 251 9.44 -0.24 3.15
CA TYR A 251 8.29 -0.86 3.77
C TYR A 251 7.32 0.20 4.27
N LEU A 252 7.80 1.25 4.95
CA LEU A 252 6.97 2.35 5.44
C LEU A 252 6.37 3.22 4.33
N SER A 253 7.00 3.26 3.14
CA SER A 253 6.56 4.03 1.99
C SER A 253 5.05 3.93 1.73
N ASN A 254 4.42 5.08 1.50
CA ASN A 254 2.99 5.19 1.22
C ASN A 254 2.07 4.59 2.31
N ASN A 255 2.54 4.51 3.56
CA ASN A 255 1.71 4.15 4.70
C ASN A 255 1.38 5.39 5.54
N TYR A 256 0.10 5.74 5.55
CA TYR A 256 -0.46 6.91 6.23
C TYR A 256 -1.54 6.52 7.23
N GLY A 257 -1.34 5.45 8.02
CA GLY A 257 -2.28 5.10 9.09
C GLY A 257 -2.37 3.64 9.50
N VAL A 258 -1.55 2.76 8.92
CA VAL A 258 -1.48 1.35 9.33
C VAL A 258 -0.29 1.14 10.28
N PRO A 259 -0.50 0.65 11.51
CA PRO A 259 0.56 0.49 12.49
C PRO A 259 1.55 -0.62 12.08
N ILE A 260 2.82 -0.43 12.40
CA ILE A 260 3.89 -1.39 12.09
C ILE A 260 4.75 -1.64 13.32
N VAL A 261 5.19 -2.89 13.47
CA VAL A 261 6.14 -3.29 14.51
C VAL A 261 7.51 -3.59 13.89
N PHE A 262 8.55 -3.03 14.51
CA PHE A 262 9.94 -3.44 14.32
C PHE A 262 10.50 -4.07 15.61
N ASP A 263 10.64 -5.39 15.54
CA ASP A 263 11.10 -6.27 16.60
C ASP A 263 12.63 -6.44 16.61
N GLU A 264 13.14 -6.64 17.82
CA GLU A 264 14.54 -6.94 18.12
C GLU A 264 15.54 -5.90 17.58
N LEU A 265 15.50 -4.68 18.13
CA LEU A 265 16.47 -3.63 17.78
C LEU A 265 17.93 -4.07 17.94
N SER A 266 18.23 -4.97 18.87
CA SER A 266 19.59 -5.49 19.08
C SER A 266 20.15 -6.25 17.86
N SER A 267 19.27 -6.72 16.97
CA SER A 267 19.65 -7.41 15.73
C SER A 267 20.01 -6.46 14.58
N THR A 268 19.94 -5.13 14.79
CA THR A 268 20.25 -4.17 13.75
C THR A 268 21.74 -4.18 13.40
N THR A 269 22.05 -4.24 12.11
CA THR A 269 23.42 -4.06 11.58
C THR A 269 23.70 -2.62 11.16
N LEU A 270 22.73 -1.71 11.39
CA LEU A 270 22.81 -0.32 10.97
C LEU A 270 23.78 0.47 11.86
N LYS A 271 24.71 1.18 11.22
CA LYS A 271 25.64 2.08 11.91
C LYS A 271 24.97 3.33 12.49
N ASP A 272 23.91 3.81 11.84
CA ASP A 272 23.17 5.03 12.22
C ASP A 272 21.70 4.70 12.49
N THR A 273 21.45 4.17 13.69
CA THR A 273 20.10 3.84 14.16
C THR A 273 19.33 5.09 14.59
N THR A 274 20.02 6.06 15.20
CA THR A 274 19.44 7.32 15.66
C THR A 274 18.85 8.11 14.49
N GLY A 275 19.63 8.37 13.43
CA GLY A 275 19.16 9.11 12.26
C GLY A 275 18.10 8.36 11.44
N LEU A 276 17.93 7.05 11.61
CA LEU A 276 16.80 6.32 11.04
C LEU A 276 15.53 6.54 11.85
N LEU A 277 15.62 6.58 13.18
CA LEU A 277 14.45 6.80 14.04
C LEU A 277 13.86 8.21 13.86
N TYR A 278 14.71 9.24 13.65
CA TYR A 278 14.22 10.55 13.23
C TYR A 278 13.46 10.49 11.92
N SER A 279 14.05 9.87 10.89
CA SER A 279 13.38 9.71 9.60
C SER A 279 12.03 8.98 9.73
N ILE A 280 11.95 7.95 10.58
CA ILE A 280 10.71 7.23 10.85
C ILE A 280 9.66 8.14 11.48
N ALA A 281 10.01 8.92 12.50
CA ALA A 281 9.07 9.82 13.17
C ALA A 281 8.65 11.01 12.31
N GLU A 282 9.55 11.56 11.50
CA GLU A 282 9.26 12.67 10.59
C GLU A 282 8.47 12.25 9.34
N GLY A 283 8.44 10.95 9.03
CA GLY A 283 7.75 10.46 7.84
C GLY A 283 8.52 10.66 6.53
N GLN A 284 9.84 10.88 6.61
CA GLN A 284 10.66 11.34 5.49
C GLN A 284 11.81 10.36 5.21
N GLY A 285 11.77 9.73 4.03
CA GLY A 285 12.87 8.93 3.50
C GLY A 285 14.04 9.81 3.04
N ARG A 286 15.23 9.22 2.95
CA ARG A 286 16.40 9.96 2.43
C ARG A 286 16.21 10.30 0.95
N GLN A 287 16.43 11.56 0.61
CA GLN A 287 16.57 12.02 -0.77
C GLN A 287 17.81 11.38 -1.41
N ARG A 288 17.67 10.90 -2.64
CA ARG A 288 18.76 10.26 -3.40
C ARG A 288 18.70 10.69 -4.84
N SER A 289 19.84 10.70 -5.53
CA SER A 289 19.86 10.79 -6.97
C SER A 289 19.55 9.43 -7.62
N ASN A 290 18.90 9.43 -8.77
CA ASN A 290 18.73 8.27 -9.64
C ASN A 290 20.06 7.97 -10.38
N VAL A 291 20.07 6.90 -11.19
CA VAL A 291 21.26 6.46 -11.96
C VAL A 291 21.69 7.52 -12.99
N HIS A 292 20.80 8.46 -13.33
CA HIS A 292 21.03 9.58 -14.24
C HIS A 292 21.43 10.88 -13.53
N GLY A 293 21.60 10.86 -12.20
CA GLY A 293 22.00 12.02 -11.41
C GLY A 293 20.85 12.94 -10.98
N GLU A 294 19.62 12.67 -11.41
CA GLU A 294 18.43 13.47 -11.05
C GLU A 294 17.91 13.09 -9.67
N VAL A 295 17.32 14.04 -8.93
CA VAL A 295 16.74 13.76 -7.61
C VAL A 295 15.55 12.81 -7.77
N LYS A 296 15.62 11.64 -7.12
CA LYS A 296 14.49 10.72 -6.94
C LYS A 296 13.56 11.27 -5.86
N THR A 297 12.25 11.22 -6.12
CA THR A 297 11.22 11.54 -5.15
C THR A 297 11.43 10.73 -3.86
N PRO A 298 11.51 11.38 -2.69
CA PRO A 298 11.68 10.68 -1.43
C PRO A 298 10.45 9.81 -1.15
N LYS A 299 10.68 8.69 -0.45
CA LYS A 299 9.60 7.86 0.08
C LYS A 299 9.03 8.59 1.29
N ASN A 300 7.72 8.82 1.30
CA ASN A 300 7.05 9.48 2.40
C ASN A 300 6.10 8.50 3.10
N TRP A 301 5.88 8.75 4.39
CA TRP A 301 4.92 8.02 5.21
C TRP A 301 4.42 8.90 6.35
N GLY A 302 3.36 8.46 7.02
CA GLY A 302 2.72 9.17 8.12
C GLY A 302 1.95 8.18 8.98
N THR A 303 2.68 7.31 9.66
CA THR A 303 2.10 6.25 10.47
C THR A 303 2.83 6.10 11.79
N SER A 304 2.19 5.45 12.75
CA SER A 304 2.81 5.11 14.02
C SER A 304 3.57 3.79 13.93
N VAL A 305 4.75 3.78 14.52
CA VAL A 305 5.66 2.62 14.51
C VAL A 305 5.95 2.19 15.94
N MET A 306 5.90 0.89 16.19
CA MET A 306 6.21 0.29 17.48
C MET A 306 7.57 -0.38 17.40
N VAL A 307 8.43 -0.08 18.36
CA VAL A 307 9.81 -0.57 18.40
C VAL A 307 10.04 -1.31 19.70
N LEU A 308 10.55 -2.54 19.59
CA LEU A 308 10.87 -3.36 20.76
C LEU A 308 12.34 -3.21 21.11
N THR A 309 12.60 -2.85 22.36
CA THR A 309 13.95 -2.59 22.88
C THR A 309 14.17 -3.30 24.21
N PRO A 310 15.40 -3.79 24.47
CA PRO A 310 15.77 -4.27 25.80
C PRO A 310 16.00 -3.10 26.77
N LEU A 311 15.72 -3.33 28.06
CA LEU A 311 15.80 -2.33 29.14
C LEU A 311 17.17 -1.61 29.25
N ASN A 312 18.26 -2.31 28.93
CA ASN A 312 19.64 -1.79 29.06
C ASN A 312 20.17 -1.14 27.76
N GLY A 313 19.32 -0.92 26.75
CA GLY A 313 19.74 -0.34 25.48
C GLY A 313 20.07 1.15 25.60
N ASN A 314 21.32 1.54 25.26
CA ASN A 314 21.76 2.94 25.17
C ASN A 314 20.89 3.82 24.26
N LEU A 315 20.09 3.21 23.37
CA LEU A 315 19.25 3.95 22.41
C LEU A 315 18.14 4.77 23.11
N ILE A 316 17.58 4.27 24.21
CA ILE A 316 16.48 4.95 24.94
C ILE A 316 16.95 6.28 25.52
N LYS A 317 18.16 6.34 26.08
CA LYS A 317 18.73 7.58 26.61
C LYS A 317 18.92 8.64 25.52
N THR A 318 19.32 8.23 24.33
CA THR A 318 19.51 9.15 23.19
C THR A 318 18.16 9.59 22.60
N LEU A 319 17.18 8.69 22.56
CA LEU A 319 15.87 8.88 21.94
C LEU A 319 14.90 9.73 22.78
N CYS A 320 14.82 9.48 24.09
CA CYS A 320 13.97 10.24 25.02
C CYS A 320 14.37 11.72 25.12
N SER A 321 15.50 12.14 24.54
CA SER A 321 15.96 13.53 24.66
C SER A 321 15.46 14.46 23.54
N ARG A 322 14.87 13.94 22.44
CA ARG A 322 14.71 14.74 21.21
C ARG A 322 13.57 14.33 20.25
N LEU A 323 12.73 13.35 20.60
CA LEU A 323 11.65 12.86 19.74
C LEU A 323 10.37 12.69 20.58
N LEU A 324 9.19 12.87 19.98
CA LEU A 324 7.91 12.50 20.61
C LEU A 324 7.82 10.96 20.67
N ILE A 325 8.45 10.39 21.70
CA ILE A 325 8.46 8.96 21.96
C ILE A 325 7.70 8.71 23.24
N LEU A 326 6.66 7.89 23.12
CA LEU A 326 6.00 7.33 24.27
C LEU A 326 6.71 6.02 24.62
N CYS A 327 7.48 6.06 25.71
CA CYS A 327 8.14 4.88 26.26
C CYS A 327 7.19 4.20 27.25
N ILE A 328 6.83 2.95 26.95
CA ILE A 328 6.22 2.05 27.93
C ILE A 328 7.32 1.17 28.51
N LEU A 329 7.60 1.36 29.80
CA LEU A 329 8.46 0.49 30.60
C LEU A 329 7.57 -0.55 31.27
N GLN A 330 7.63 -1.81 30.83
CA GLN A 330 6.78 -2.87 31.41
C GLN A 330 7.10 -3.17 32.89
N GLU A 331 8.24 -2.74 33.42
CA GLU A 331 8.66 -2.98 34.82
C GLU A 331 8.55 -1.75 35.72
N ILE A 332 8.35 -0.56 35.17
CA ILE A 332 8.14 0.67 35.95
C ILE A 332 6.73 1.12 35.64
N SER A 333 5.86 1.18 36.64
CA SER A 333 4.44 1.55 36.60
C SER A 333 4.15 2.98 36.11
N SER A 334 5.04 3.57 35.32
CA SER A 334 5.00 4.94 34.81
C SER A 334 5.00 4.96 33.28
N LEU A 335 3.96 5.58 32.71
CA LEU A 335 3.95 6.05 31.33
C LEU A 335 4.79 7.34 31.27
N VAL A 336 5.84 7.38 30.44
CA VAL A 336 6.66 8.59 30.28
C VAL A 336 6.31 9.24 28.95
N PHE A 337 5.56 10.35 29.02
CA PHE A 337 5.41 11.27 27.89
C PHE A 337 6.61 12.21 27.87
N VAL A 338 7.32 12.25 26.74
CA VAL A 338 8.29 13.31 26.46
C VAL A 338 7.69 14.20 25.38
N GLU A 339 7.17 15.35 25.79
CA GLU A 339 6.69 16.42 24.92
C GLU A 339 7.69 17.57 24.99
N PHE A 340 8.04 18.18 23.85
CA PHE A 340 8.87 19.38 23.83
C PHE A 340 8.02 20.59 23.44
N ASP A 341 7.92 21.55 24.36
CA ASP A 341 7.57 22.93 24.04
C ASP A 341 8.62 23.50 23.08
N TYR A 342 8.21 23.89 21.88
CA TYR A 342 8.99 24.77 21.03
C TYR A 342 9.09 26.15 21.68
N TYR A 343 10.08 26.37 22.55
CA TYR A 343 10.46 27.73 22.92
C TYR A 343 11.23 28.36 21.75
N TYR A 344 10.51 29.15 20.95
CA TYR A 344 11.13 30.22 20.17
C TYR A 344 11.72 31.25 21.15
N SER A 345 13.05 31.34 21.21
CA SER A 345 13.72 32.56 21.65
C SER A 345 14.16 33.32 20.40
N PHE A 346 13.67 34.56 20.31
CA PHE A 346 14.01 35.57 19.30
C PHE A 346 15.50 35.91 19.27
#